data_AF-A0A351SJJ8-F1
#
_entry.id   AF-A0A351SJJ8-F1
#
_cell.length_a   1.000
_cell.length_b   1.000
_cell.length_c   1.000
_cell.angle_alpha   90.00
_cell.angle_beta   90.00
_cell.angle_gamma   90.00
#
_symmetry.space_group_name_H-M   'P 1'
#
loop_
_entity.id
_entity.type
_entity.pdbx_description
1 polymer ?
#
loop_
_entity_poly.entity_id
_entity_poly.type
_entity_poly.pdbx_seq_one_letter_code
_entity_poly.pdbx_strand_id
1 'polypeptide(L)'
;ASSPLFLSPKALFAGTHEKRTLDFYHTHTNEKLLATYFDGVDYDNSALAEINDFLKDFRTGDQVAFDPALLDSLFALKTKAQSRGTFEVISGYRSPQTNETLRKKGSGVAKRSYHMRGKAIDIRLTDINTSELRNIAKSLQHGGVGYYAKSDFLHLDTGPVRSW
;
A
#
# COMPACT_ATOMS: atom_id res chain seq x y z
N ALA A 1 37.62 21.69 -42.87
CA ALA A 1 36.41 20.88 -42.63
C ALA A 1 36.20 20.81 -41.12
N SER A 2 35.17 21.48 -40.61
CA SER A 2 34.84 21.51 -39.18
C SER A 2 33.34 21.34 -39.06
N SER A 3 32.89 20.14 -38.72
CA SER A 3 31.48 19.87 -38.42
C SER A 3 31.18 20.35 -36.99
N PRO A 4 30.14 21.16 -36.75
CA PRO A 4 29.75 21.49 -35.39
C PRO A 4 29.06 20.27 -34.78
N LEU A 5 29.47 19.92 -33.57
CA LEU A 5 28.76 18.93 -32.75
C LEU A 5 27.43 19.56 -32.31
N PHE A 6 26.32 19.08 -32.87
CA PHE A 6 25.00 19.42 -32.34
C PHE A 6 24.78 18.61 -31.06
N LEU A 7 24.88 19.28 -29.91
CA LEU A 7 24.35 18.74 -28.66
C LEU A 7 22.83 18.62 -28.82
N SER A 8 22.34 17.38 -28.95
CA SER A 8 20.90 17.11 -28.96
C SER A 8 20.35 17.44 -27.57
N PRO A 9 19.33 18.31 -27.45
CA PRO A 9 18.69 18.57 -26.17
C PRO A 9 17.78 17.38 -25.86
N LYS A 10 18.37 16.30 -25.33
CA LYS A 10 17.56 15.26 -24.68
C LYS A 10 17.02 15.84 -23.38
N ALA A 11 15.84 16.43 -23.53
CA ALA A 11 14.73 16.47 -22.58
C ALA A 11 15.10 16.77 -21.13
N LEU A 12 14.97 18.05 -20.79
CA LEU A 12 14.51 18.52 -19.48
C LEU A 12 13.17 17.86 -19.11
N PHE A 13 13.22 16.65 -18.55
CA PHE A 13 12.19 16.09 -17.67
C PHE A 13 12.85 15.04 -16.78
N ALA A 14 13.70 15.47 -15.86
CA ALA A 14 14.02 14.67 -14.69
C ALA A 14 12.77 14.65 -13.80
N GLY A 15 11.79 13.81 -14.13
CA GLY A 15 10.85 13.34 -13.12
C GLY A 15 11.72 12.75 -12.01
N THR A 16 11.53 13.20 -10.77
CA THR A 16 12.40 12.81 -9.66
C THR A 16 12.40 11.29 -9.55
N HIS A 17 13.55 10.67 -9.85
CA HIS A 17 13.87 9.27 -9.59
C HIS A 17 13.97 9.07 -8.07
N GLU A 18 12.86 9.30 -7.37
CA GLU A 18 12.80 9.19 -5.92
C GLU A 18 12.59 7.73 -5.54
N LYS A 19 13.50 7.23 -4.70
CA LYS A 19 13.35 5.94 -4.05
C LYS A 19 12.08 5.95 -3.20
N ARG A 20 11.27 4.91 -3.30
CA ARG A 20 10.06 4.77 -2.48
C ARG A 20 10.30 3.75 -1.40
N THR A 21 10.26 4.24 -0.16
CA THR A 21 10.45 3.43 1.04
C THR A 21 9.20 3.49 1.89
N LEU A 22 8.76 2.33 2.38
CA LEU A 22 7.65 2.20 3.31
C LEU A 22 8.14 1.56 4.61
N ASP A 23 7.59 2.03 5.72
CA ASP A 23 7.84 1.52 7.06
C ASP A 23 6.53 0.97 7.62
N PHE A 24 6.57 -0.28 8.03
CA PHE A 24 5.43 -1.04 8.50
C PHE A 24 5.67 -1.64 9.88
N TYR A 25 4.58 -1.71 10.66
CA TYR A 25 4.47 -2.51 11.88
C TYR A 25 3.21 -3.37 11.80
N HIS A 26 3.33 -4.69 11.96
CA HIS A 26 2.18 -5.59 11.87
C HIS A 26 1.57 -5.83 13.25
N THR A 27 0.32 -5.39 13.46
CA THR A 27 -0.30 -5.32 14.79
C THR A 27 -0.60 -6.70 15.42
N HIS A 28 -0.52 -7.78 14.64
CA HIS A 28 -0.78 -9.14 15.11
C HIS A 28 0.48 -9.96 15.33
N THR A 29 1.55 -9.71 14.58
CA THR A 29 2.81 -10.47 14.65
C THR A 29 3.92 -9.70 15.37
N ASN A 30 3.73 -8.39 15.59
CA ASN A 30 4.72 -7.45 16.11
C ASN A 30 5.96 -7.28 15.22
N GLU A 31 5.94 -7.81 14.00
CA GLU A 31 7.02 -7.66 13.04
C GLU A 31 7.08 -6.22 12.53
N LYS A 32 8.28 -5.82 12.12
CA LYS A 32 8.55 -4.52 11.51
C LYS A 32 9.25 -4.73 10.18
N LEU A 33 8.93 -3.91 9.20
CA LEU A 33 9.54 -3.95 7.88
C LEU A 33 9.79 -2.54 7.36
N LEU A 34 11.05 -2.24 7.04
CA LEU A 34 11.44 -1.04 6.30
C LEU A 34 11.92 -1.49 4.92
N ALA A 35 11.10 -1.26 3.88
CA ALA A 35 11.36 -1.76 2.55
C ALA A 35 11.43 -0.62 1.53
N THR A 36 12.55 -0.54 0.80
CA THR A 36 12.66 0.31 -0.39
C THR A 36 12.28 -0.52 -1.60
N TYR A 37 11.03 -0.43 -2.03
CA TYR A 37 10.44 -1.31 -3.04
C TYR A 37 10.56 -0.76 -4.47
N PHE A 38 10.97 0.51 -4.61
CA PHE A 38 11.21 1.16 -5.89
C PHE A 38 12.48 2.00 -5.79
N ASP A 39 13.42 1.82 -6.72
CA ASP A 39 14.76 2.43 -6.64
C ASP A 39 14.86 3.78 -7.37
N GLY A 40 13.75 4.24 -7.95
CA GLY A 40 13.68 5.42 -8.81
C GLY A 40 13.54 5.07 -10.30
N VAL A 41 13.81 3.82 -10.68
CA VAL A 41 13.73 3.30 -12.04
C VAL A 41 12.79 2.12 -12.11
N ASP A 42 13.04 1.09 -11.30
CA ASP A 42 12.33 -0.19 -11.33
C ASP A 42 11.88 -0.61 -9.92
N TYR A 43 10.93 -1.57 -9.87
CA TYR A 43 10.58 -2.22 -8.63
C TYR A 43 11.65 -3.23 -8.22
N ASP A 44 12.02 -3.23 -6.94
CA ASP A 44 12.95 -4.19 -6.37
C ASP A 44 12.22 -5.50 -6.03
N ASN A 45 12.50 -6.56 -6.78
CA ASN A 45 11.84 -7.86 -6.61
C ASN A 45 12.11 -8.51 -5.24
N SER A 46 13.26 -8.24 -4.61
CA SER A 46 13.58 -8.76 -3.27
C SER A 46 12.71 -8.07 -2.22
N ALA A 47 12.65 -6.74 -2.27
CA ALA A 47 11.80 -5.96 -1.39
C ALA A 47 10.31 -6.29 -1.57
N LEU A 48 9.86 -6.50 -2.81
CA LEU A 48 8.49 -6.97 -3.08
C LEU A 48 8.24 -8.36 -2.46
N ALA A 49 9.20 -9.27 -2.51
CA ALA A 49 9.07 -10.60 -1.89
C ALA A 49 9.00 -10.49 -0.35
N GLU A 50 9.83 -9.64 0.26
CA GLU A 50 9.78 -9.36 1.71
C GLU A 50 8.43 -8.76 2.13
N ILE A 51 7.89 -7.83 1.34
CA ILE A 51 6.55 -7.25 1.58
C ILE A 51 5.47 -8.33 1.45
N ASN A 52 5.56 -9.23 0.47
CA ASN A 52 4.58 -10.31 0.31
C ASN A 52 4.57 -11.26 1.51
N ASP A 53 5.75 -11.61 2.04
CA ASP A 53 5.85 -12.45 3.25
C ASP A 53 5.34 -11.72 4.50
N PHE A 54 5.68 -10.43 4.64
CA PHE A 54 5.20 -9.60 5.76
C PHE A 54 3.67 -9.40 5.73
N LEU A 55 3.09 -9.24 4.55
CA LEU A 55 1.65 -9.02 4.36
C LEU A 55 0.86 -10.31 4.13
N LYS A 56 1.46 -11.49 4.32
CA LYS A 56 0.77 -12.78 4.18
C LYS A 56 -0.37 -12.92 5.19
N ASP A 57 -1.23 -13.91 4.97
CA ASP A 57 -2.26 -14.20 5.96
C ASP A 57 -1.62 -14.81 7.21
N PHE A 58 -1.42 -14.01 8.24
CA PHE A 58 -0.77 -14.44 9.48
C PHE A 58 -1.49 -15.61 10.19
N ARG A 59 -2.74 -15.91 9.82
CA ARG A 59 -3.51 -17.02 10.43
C ARG A 59 -3.24 -18.36 9.76
N THR A 60 -2.95 -18.35 8.45
CA THR A 60 -2.76 -19.59 7.67
C THR A 60 -1.34 -19.73 7.12
N GLY A 61 -0.58 -18.65 7.04
CA GLY A 61 0.72 -18.59 6.37
C GLY A 61 0.63 -18.46 4.85
N ASP A 62 -0.57 -18.46 4.27
CA ASP A 62 -0.77 -18.33 2.83
C ASP A 62 -0.35 -16.92 2.37
N GLN A 63 0.31 -16.84 1.22
CA GLN A 63 0.76 -15.58 0.63
C GLN A 63 0.38 -15.47 -0.85
N VAL A 64 0.37 -14.24 -1.34
CA VAL A 64 0.23 -13.90 -2.76
C VAL A 64 1.15 -12.73 -3.09
N ALA A 65 1.42 -12.52 -4.38
CA ALA A 65 2.04 -11.29 -4.83
C ALA A 65 1.08 -10.11 -4.61
N PHE A 66 1.56 -9.07 -3.93
CA PHE A 66 0.85 -7.80 -3.81
C PHE A 66 1.01 -6.97 -5.08
N ASP A 67 -0.04 -6.22 -5.39
CA ASP A 67 -0.07 -5.25 -6.48
C ASP A 67 0.85 -4.07 -6.15
N PRO A 68 1.93 -3.81 -6.92
CA PRO A 68 2.82 -2.67 -6.66
C PRO A 68 2.10 -1.32 -6.64
N ALA A 69 0.99 -1.18 -7.37
CA ALA A 69 0.18 0.05 -7.34
C ALA A 69 -0.45 0.33 -5.96
N LEU A 70 -0.63 -0.70 -5.12
CA LEU A 70 -1.07 -0.52 -3.74
C LEU A 70 0.04 0.11 -2.89
N LEU A 71 1.29 -0.31 -3.11
CA LEU A 71 2.46 0.26 -2.43
C LEU A 71 2.70 1.70 -2.87
N ASP A 72 2.54 1.98 -4.16
CA ASP A 72 2.56 3.34 -4.70
C ASP A 72 1.50 4.23 -4.06
N SER A 73 0.31 3.67 -3.83
CA SER A 73 -0.79 4.39 -3.16
C SER A 73 -0.47 4.71 -1.70
N LEU A 74 0.16 3.78 -0.97
CA LEU A 74 0.62 4.01 0.40
C LEU A 74 1.72 5.07 0.46
N PHE A 75 2.67 5.03 -0.49
CA PHE A 75 3.72 6.04 -0.58
C PHE A 75 3.14 7.42 -0.88
N ALA A 76 2.27 7.53 -1.89
CA ALA A 76 1.59 8.78 -2.21
C ALA A 76 0.76 9.33 -1.04
N LEU A 77 0.11 8.44 -0.27
CA LEU A 77 -0.62 8.79 0.95
C LEU A 77 0.29 9.39 2.01
N LYS A 78 1.42 8.72 2.31
CA LYS A 78 2.39 9.21 3.29
C LYS A 78 3.02 10.54 2.86
N THR A 79 3.39 10.68 1.59
CA THR A 79 3.94 11.90 1.02
C THR A 79 2.95 13.06 1.08
N LYS A 80 1.68 12.83 0.68
CA LYS A 80 0.64 13.86 0.71
C LYS A 80 0.26 14.28 2.13
N ALA A 81 0.33 13.33 3.08
CA ALA A 81 0.14 13.61 4.50
C ALA A 81 1.36 14.29 5.15
N GLN A 82 2.48 14.43 4.43
CA GLN A 82 3.77 14.89 4.97
C GLN A 82 4.20 14.11 6.23
N SER A 83 3.77 12.85 6.31
CA SER A 83 3.93 12.01 7.49
C SER A 83 5.30 11.35 7.51
N ARG A 84 5.85 11.20 8.71
CA ARG A 84 7.04 10.37 8.97
C ARG A 84 6.69 9.08 9.72
N GLY A 85 5.44 8.92 10.12
CA GLY A 85 4.93 7.80 10.89
C GLY A 85 5.01 6.44 10.17
N THR A 86 4.86 5.39 10.97
CA THR A 86 4.88 4.00 10.52
C THR A 86 3.46 3.59 10.16
N PHE A 87 3.30 2.83 9.06
CA PHE A 87 2.01 2.20 8.78
C PHE A 87 1.82 1.01 9.73
N GLU A 88 0.85 1.13 10.63
CA GLU A 88 0.39 -0.04 11.38
C GLU A 88 -0.54 -0.85 10.49
N VAL A 89 -0.17 -2.10 10.21
CA VAL A 89 -0.91 -3.03 9.37
C VAL A 89 -1.81 -3.88 10.24
N ILE A 90 -3.12 -3.72 10.04
CA ILE A 90 -4.17 -4.53 10.68
C ILE A 90 -4.43 -5.79 9.85
N SER A 91 -4.47 -5.68 8.53
CA SER A 91 -4.70 -6.82 7.64
C SER A 91 -4.08 -6.60 6.26
N GLY A 92 -3.19 -7.52 5.87
CA GLY A 92 -2.74 -7.71 4.49
C GLY A 92 -3.62 -8.71 3.74
N TYR A 93 -3.01 -9.74 3.15
CA TYR A 93 -3.68 -10.78 2.40
C TYR A 93 -4.60 -11.59 3.32
N ARG A 94 -5.71 -12.08 2.75
CA ARG A 94 -6.62 -12.99 3.43
C ARG A 94 -6.80 -14.23 2.57
N SER A 95 -6.46 -15.39 3.12
CA SER A 95 -6.82 -16.66 2.52
C SER A 95 -8.34 -16.78 2.37
N PRO A 96 -8.84 -17.62 1.44
CA PRO A 96 -10.27 -17.91 1.35
C PRO A 96 -10.88 -18.36 2.68
N GLN A 97 -10.13 -19.16 3.45
CA GLN A 97 -10.55 -19.62 4.78
C GLN A 97 -10.71 -18.47 5.78
N THR A 98 -9.72 -17.57 5.87
CA THR A 98 -9.78 -16.40 6.74
C THR A 98 -10.90 -15.46 6.33
N ASN A 99 -11.04 -15.16 5.03
CA ASN A 99 -12.08 -14.27 4.55
C ASN A 99 -13.49 -14.79 4.87
N GLU A 100 -13.74 -16.09 4.68
CA GLU A 100 -15.01 -16.70 5.04
C GLU A 100 -15.25 -16.72 6.55
N THR A 101 -14.22 -16.96 7.36
CA THR A 101 -14.31 -16.92 8.82
C THR A 101 -14.68 -15.53 9.32
N LEU A 102 -14.04 -14.48 8.79
CA LEU A 102 -14.35 -13.09 9.14
C LEU A 102 -15.75 -12.69 8.68
N ARG A 103 -16.18 -13.15 7.50
CA ARG A 103 -17.53 -12.92 6.97
C ARG A 103 -18.62 -13.52 7.85
N LYS A 104 -18.37 -14.67 8.49
CA LYS A 104 -19.32 -15.30 9.42
C LYS A 104 -19.38 -14.59 10.78
N LYS A 105 -18.28 -13.99 11.23
CA LYS A 105 -18.17 -13.36 12.56
C LYS A 105 -18.55 -11.89 12.59
N GLY A 106 -18.46 -11.19 11.46
CA GLY A 106 -18.65 -9.75 11.39
C GLY A 106 -19.58 -9.30 10.27
N SER A 107 -19.76 -7.98 10.19
CA SER A 107 -20.38 -7.30 9.06
C SER A 107 -19.30 -6.58 8.24
N GLY A 108 -19.56 -6.31 6.95
CA GLY A 108 -18.67 -5.51 6.11
C GLY A 108 -17.51 -6.26 5.42
N VAL A 109 -17.47 -7.60 5.48
CA VAL A 109 -16.48 -8.41 4.73
C VAL A 109 -17.11 -8.95 3.44
N ALA A 110 -16.58 -8.53 2.29
CA ALA A 110 -17.08 -8.95 0.99
C ALA A 110 -16.69 -10.40 0.65
N LYS A 111 -17.57 -11.14 -0.04
CA LYS A 111 -17.31 -12.50 -0.54
C LYS A 111 -16.13 -12.55 -1.53
N ARG A 112 -15.95 -11.50 -2.32
CA ARG A 112 -14.87 -11.34 -3.31
C ARG A 112 -13.99 -10.14 -2.95
N SER A 113 -13.42 -10.17 -1.76
CA SER A 113 -12.57 -9.09 -1.23
C SER A 113 -11.28 -8.93 -2.05
N TYR A 114 -10.81 -7.70 -2.22
CA TYR A 114 -9.52 -7.41 -2.83
C TYR A 114 -8.33 -7.87 -1.98
N HIS A 115 -8.52 -8.06 -0.67
CA HIS A 115 -7.51 -8.69 0.19
C HIS A 115 -7.13 -10.09 -0.28
N MET A 116 -8.08 -10.84 -0.85
CA MET A 116 -7.82 -12.19 -1.37
C MET A 116 -7.03 -12.20 -2.68
N ARG A 117 -6.64 -11.03 -3.20
CA ARG A 117 -5.94 -10.86 -4.47
C ARG A 117 -4.63 -10.09 -4.34
N GLY A 118 -4.18 -9.79 -3.12
CA GLY A 118 -3.01 -8.91 -2.90
C GLY A 118 -3.26 -7.47 -3.34
N LYS A 119 -4.53 -7.05 -3.43
CA LYS A 119 -4.95 -5.74 -3.97
C LYS A 119 -5.54 -4.81 -2.91
N ALA A 120 -5.48 -5.17 -1.63
CA ALA A 120 -5.99 -4.34 -0.55
C ALA A 120 -5.22 -4.52 0.75
N ILE A 121 -5.29 -3.50 1.60
CA ILE A 121 -4.66 -3.46 2.91
C ILE A 121 -5.52 -2.62 3.88
N ASP A 122 -5.55 -3.04 5.15
CA ASP A 122 -6.15 -2.30 6.24
C ASP A 122 -5.03 -1.73 7.12
N ILE A 123 -4.97 -0.41 7.24
CA ILE A 123 -3.88 0.31 7.91
C ILE A 123 -4.39 1.44 8.81
N ARG A 124 -3.49 1.94 9.66
CA ARG A 124 -3.48 3.32 10.16
C ARG A 124 -2.05 3.84 10.16
N LEU A 125 -1.87 5.13 10.42
CA LEU A 125 -0.56 5.79 10.36
C LEU A 125 -0.28 6.46 11.71
N THR A 126 0.84 6.13 12.35
CA THR A 126 1.07 6.42 13.79
C THR A 126 1.01 7.90 14.18
N ASP A 127 1.24 8.82 13.24
CA ASP A 127 1.30 10.27 13.48
C ASP A 127 0.11 11.03 12.86
N ILE A 128 -0.86 10.36 12.25
CA ILE A 128 -2.02 10.98 11.61
C ILE A 128 -3.31 10.29 12.07
N ASN A 129 -4.31 11.08 12.48
CA ASN A 129 -5.62 10.54 12.80
C ASN A 129 -6.24 9.82 11.59
N THR A 130 -6.78 8.61 11.79
CA THR A 130 -7.33 7.79 10.69
C THR A 130 -8.44 8.50 9.90
N SER A 131 -9.22 9.37 10.54
CA SER A 131 -10.25 10.18 9.88
C SER A 131 -9.69 11.25 8.92
N GLU A 132 -8.54 11.83 9.26
CA GLU A 132 -7.78 12.75 8.41
C GLU A 132 -7.10 11.98 7.28
N LEU A 133 -6.43 10.87 7.62
CA LEU A 133 -5.78 9.98 6.65
C LEU A 133 -6.76 9.53 5.56
N ARG A 134 -8.00 9.20 5.94
CA ARG A 134 -9.10 8.90 5.00
C ARG A 134 -9.34 10.03 4.00
N ASN A 135 -9.42 11.27 4.47
CA ASN A 135 -9.69 12.41 3.58
C ASN A 135 -8.56 12.59 2.56
N ILE A 136 -7.32 12.41 3.01
CA ILE A 136 -6.14 12.43 2.14
C ILE A 136 -6.21 11.29 1.12
N ALA A 137 -6.47 10.06 1.57
CA ALA A 137 -6.59 8.90 0.68
C ALA A 137 -7.69 9.07 -0.38
N LYS A 138 -8.86 9.59 0.00
CA LYS A 138 -9.95 9.88 -0.95
C LYS A 138 -9.54 10.91 -2.00
N SER A 139 -8.74 11.91 -1.63
CA SER A 139 -8.27 12.94 -2.56
C SER A 139 -7.25 12.43 -3.58
N LEU A 140 -6.60 11.29 -3.34
CA LEU A 140 -5.68 10.67 -4.29
C LEU A 140 -6.40 9.96 -5.44
N GLN A 141 -7.61 9.47 -5.22
CA GLN A 141 -8.38 8.69 -6.20
C GLN A 141 -7.62 7.49 -6.80
N HIS A 142 -6.74 6.84 -6.03
CA HIS A 142 -5.97 5.67 -6.48
C HIS A 142 -6.74 4.34 -6.36
N GLY A 143 -7.98 4.36 -5.87
CA GLY A 143 -8.85 3.20 -5.81
C GLY A 143 -9.90 3.29 -4.71
N GLY A 144 -10.27 2.14 -4.13
CA GLY A 144 -11.28 2.07 -3.07
C GLY A 144 -10.75 2.54 -1.72
N VAL A 145 -11.56 3.30 -0.99
CA VAL A 145 -11.22 3.81 0.36
C VAL A 145 -12.37 3.53 1.34
N GLY A 146 -12.16 2.64 2.31
CA GLY A 146 -13.14 2.34 3.36
C GLY A 146 -12.69 2.85 4.73
N TYR A 147 -13.57 3.49 5.52
CA TYR A 147 -13.20 3.97 6.86
C TYR A 147 -14.01 3.32 7.98
N TYR A 148 -13.31 2.67 8.90
CA TYR A 148 -13.91 1.88 9.99
C TYR A 148 -13.67 2.56 11.34
N ALA A 149 -14.43 3.63 11.61
CA ALA A 149 -14.23 4.47 12.81
C ALA A 149 -14.21 3.70 14.14
N LYS A 150 -15.08 2.69 14.29
CA LYS A 150 -15.15 1.88 15.53
C LYS A 150 -13.91 1.02 15.78
N SER A 151 -13.27 0.59 14.71
CA SER A 151 -12.08 -0.28 14.76
C SER A 151 -10.79 0.49 14.47
N ASP A 152 -10.90 1.80 14.21
CA ASP A 152 -9.81 2.72 13.93
C ASP A 152 -8.84 2.22 12.85
N PHE A 153 -9.36 1.94 11.65
CA PHE A 153 -8.52 1.67 10.48
C PHE A 153 -9.11 2.21 9.18
N LEU A 154 -8.22 2.39 8.21
CA LEU A 154 -8.48 2.76 6.83
C LEU A 154 -8.21 1.55 5.94
N HIS A 155 -9.20 1.19 5.13
CA HIS A 155 -9.07 0.24 4.05
C HIS A 155 -8.67 0.96 2.75
N LEU A 156 -7.68 0.42 2.05
CA LEU A 156 -7.27 0.86 0.72
C LEU A 156 -7.25 -0.33 -0.23
N ASP A 157 -7.76 -0.16 -1.45
CA ASP A 157 -7.64 -1.15 -2.53
C ASP A 157 -7.37 -0.52 -3.90
N THR A 158 -6.76 -1.27 -4.81
CA THR A 158 -6.49 -0.86 -6.21
C THR A 158 -7.61 -1.28 -7.17
N GLY A 159 -8.85 -1.31 -6.70
CA GLY A 159 -10.07 -1.43 -7.49
C GLY A 159 -10.60 -0.08 -7.99
N PRO A 160 -11.85 -0.02 -8.49
CA PRO A 160 -12.47 1.24 -8.91
C PRO A 160 -12.55 2.26 -7.77
N VAL A 161 -12.41 3.55 -8.12
CA VAL A 161 -12.53 4.67 -7.19
C VAL A 161 -13.93 4.67 -6.56
N ARG A 162 -13.98 4.48 -5.25
CA ARG A 162 -15.20 4.47 -4.44
C ARG A 162 -14.84 4.66 -2.97
N SER A 163 -15.81 5.06 -2.16
CA SER A 163 -15.59 5.15 -0.72
C SER A 163 -16.79 4.67 0.08
N TRP A 164 -16.54 4.11 1.27
CA TRP A 164 -17.55 3.65 2.22
C TRP A 164 -17.13 3.85 3.68
#